data_AF-A0A2P2DXG7-F1
#
_entry.id   AF-A0A2P2DXG7-F1
#
_cell.length_a   1.000
_cell.length_b   1.000
_cell.length_c   1.000
_cell.angle_alpha   90.00
_cell.angle_beta   90.00
_cell.angle_gamma   90.00
#
_symmetry.space_group_name_H-M   'P 1'
#
loop_
_entity.id
_entity.type
_entity.pdbx_description
1 polymer ?
#
loop_
_entity_poly.entity_id
_entity_poly.type
_entity_poly.pdbx_seq_one_letter_code
_entity_poly.pdbx_strand_id
1 'polypeptide(L)'
;MSESENSEKIISPIILQDVECPVCHYKEVKNYSLKSKTLPIRHNIFEVPVYDENPKYTYVDFNELQFTVCPVCFFNGANRSDFHFHGSLGEKHSTTDKKVVNYWAANYKQIKTQFNQKELSPDAFQHPRSEDAIILSVNLAIYKSTIEIHAKVPFTLIKRAHRYIRLFCLRQKYNLAADTILLKKAIEDLEEVFRLSDFPEKIYEFEVLYLIIVCSLKVGDEAKAADYIKVLDVTRAEIAQEAKTNPRAPLTDVTKWNTKAKELWQNRHDPKVWDLIQ
;
A
#
# COMPACT_ATOMS: atom_id res chain seq x y z
N MET A 1 26.30 -4.35 -47.10
CA MET A 1 26.03 -5.05 -45.82
C MET A 1 25.37 -4.05 -44.91
N SER A 2 24.03 -4.09 -44.84
CA SER A 2 23.22 -3.19 -44.02
C SER A 2 22.87 -3.90 -42.73
N GLU A 3 23.55 -3.54 -41.64
CA GLU A 3 23.13 -3.87 -40.29
C GLU A 3 21.82 -3.12 -40.00
N SER A 4 20.70 -3.83 -40.05
CA SER A 4 19.44 -3.33 -39.55
C SER A 4 19.50 -3.38 -38.03
N GLU A 5 19.79 -2.23 -37.40
CA GLU A 5 19.55 -1.99 -35.98
C GLU A 5 18.06 -2.24 -35.69
N ASN A 6 17.75 -3.44 -35.22
CA ASN A 6 16.43 -3.79 -34.73
C ASN A 6 16.30 -3.18 -33.33
N SER A 7 16.02 -1.88 -33.25
CA SER A 7 15.75 -1.20 -31.98
C SER A 7 14.51 -1.85 -31.35
N GLU A 8 14.70 -2.74 -30.37
CA GLU A 8 13.60 -3.36 -29.65
C GLU A 8 12.73 -2.25 -29.05
N LYS A 9 11.48 -2.17 -29.52
CA LYS A 9 10.54 -1.13 -29.12
C LYS A 9 10.17 -1.35 -27.65
N ILE A 10 10.76 -0.58 -26.74
CA ILE A 10 10.46 -0.61 -25.31
C ILE A 10 8.96 -0.40 -25.10
N ILE A 11 8.30 -1.31 -24.39
CA ILE A 11 6.84 -1.32 -24.21
C ILE A 11 6.48 -0.67 -22.87
N SER A 12 5.45 0.17 -22.81
CA SER A 12 4.96 0.67 -21.51
C SER A 12 4.30 -0.46 -20.69
N PRO A 13 4.69 -0.65 -19.42
CA PRO A 13 4.06 -1.63 -18.53
C PRO A 13 2.71 -1.13 -17.97
N ILE A 14 2.36 0.13 -18.18
CA ILE A 14 1.15 0.75 -17.63
C ILE A 14 -0.01 0.69 -18.63
N ILE A 15 -1.20 0.46 -18.10
CA ILE A 15 -2.48 0.66 -18.80
C ILE A 15 -3.12 1.91 -18.20
N LEU A 16 -3.40 2.90 -19.04
CA LEU A 16 -4.16 4.09 -18.70
C LEU A 16 -5.61 3.90 -19.16
N GLN A 17 -6.56 4.14 -18.26
CA GLN A 17 -7.98 4.09 -18.54
C GLN A 17 -8.67 5.28 -17.90
N ASP A 18 -9.70 5.79 -18.56
CA ASP A 18 -10.60 6.79 -17.99
C ASP A 18 -11.70 6.07 -17.19
N VAL A 19 -11.94 6.57 -15.98
CA VAL A 19 -12.99 6.07 -15.08
C VAL A 19 -13.84 7.24 -14.58
N GLU A 20 -15.09 6.95 -14.23
CA GLU A 20 -16.01 7.95 -13.71
C GLU A 20 -15.99 7.99 -12.17
N CYS A 21 -15.88 9.21 -11.63
CA CYS A 21 -15.90 9.45 -10.19
C CYS A 21 -17.29 9.16 -9.59
N PRO A 22 -17.40 8.31 -8.55
CA PRO A 22 -18.70 8.01 -7.93
C PRO A 22 -19.28 9.16 -7.08
N VAL A 23 -18.49 10.21 -6.84
CA VAL A 23 -18.87 11.35 -6.01
C VAL A 23 -19.39 12.52 -6.85
N CYS A 24 -18.67 12.86 -7.92
CA CYS A 24 -18.96 14.05 -8.74
C CYS A 24 -19.24 13.73 -10.21
N HIS A 25 -19.26 12.45 -10.60
CA HIS A 25 -19.55 11.99 -11.95
C HIS A 25 -18.62 12.51 -13.06
N TYR A 26 -17.45 13.06 -12.69
CA TYR A 26 -16.42 13.40 -13.66
C TYR A 26 -15.90 12.12 -14.34
N LYS A 27 -15.98 12.05 -15.67
CA LYS A 27 -15.80 10.82 -16.46
C LYS A 27 -14.37 10.52 -16.89
N GLU A 28 -13.48 11.51 -16.81
CA GLU A 28 -12.11 11.41 -17.34
C GLU A 28 -11.08 11.30 -16.21
N VAL A 29 -11.42 10.63 -15.10
CA VAL A 29 -10.46 10.37 -14.03
C VAL A 29 -9.42 9.37 -14.55
N LYS A 30 -8.14 9.76 -14.55
CA LYS A 30 -7.05 8.90 -15.02
C LYS A 30 -6.72 7.79 -14.02
N ASN A 31 -7.09 6.55 -14.35
CA ASN A 31 -6.74 5.35 -13.61
C ASN A 31 -5.56 4.64 -14.27
N TYR A 32 -4.54 4.31 -13.48
CA TYR A 32 -3.36 3.58 -13.92
C TYR A 32 -3.38 2.16 -13.34
N SER A 33 -3.09 1.16 -14.17
CA SER A 33 -2.88 -0.21 -13.71
C SER A 33 -1.61 -0.80 -14.31
N LEU A 34 -0.89 -1.58 -13.52
CA LEU A 34 0.29 -2.29 -13.97
C LEU A 34 -0.13 -3.58 -14.70
N LYS A 35 0.37 -3.78 -15.92
CA LYS A 35 0.18 -5.03 -16.67
C LYS A 35 0.82 -6.18 -15.88
N SER A 36 0.08 -7.26 -15.69
CA SER A 36 0.57 -8.44 -14.98
C SER A 36 1.87 -8.96 -15.60
N LYS A 37 2.84 -9.34 -14.75
CA LYS A 37 4.13 -9.95 -15.13
C LYS A 37 5.01 -9.07 -16.05
N THR A 38 4.84 -7.74 -16.02
CA THR A 38 5.69 -6.83 -16.81
C THR A 38 6.95 -6.39 -16.07
N LEU A 39 6.84 -6.02 -14.81
CA LEU A 39 7.97 -5.69 -13.95
C LEU A 39 8.13 -6.77 -12.87
N PRO A 40 9.35 -7.26 -12.59
CA PRO A 40 9.62 -8.03 -11.38
C PRO A 40 9.29 -7.20 -10.15
N ILE A 41 8.70 -7.84 -9.14
CA ILE A 41 8.29 -7.20 -7.89
C ILE A 41 8.93 -7.96 -6.74
N ARG A 42 9.77 -7.27 -6.00
CA ARG A 42 10.22 -7.69 -4.66
C ARG A 42 9.55 -6.78 -3.63
N HIS A 43 9.77 -7.07 -2.35
CA HIS A 43 9.25 -6.24 -1.25
C HIS A 43 10.42 -5.80 -0.38
N ASN A 44 10.40 -4.54 0.05
CA ASN A 44 11.35 -4.06 1.05
C ASN A 44 11.00 -4.63 2.45
N ILE A 45 11.78 -4.27 3.46
CA ILE A 45 11.56 -4.72 4.84
C ILE A 45 10.21 -4.30 5.45
N PHE A 46 9.52 -3.33 4.85
CA PHE A 46 8.20 -2.87 5.28
C PHE A 46 7.05 -3.49 4.46
N GLU A 47 7.32 -4.54 3.69
CA GLU A 47 6.40 -5.14 2.72
C GLU A 47 5.85 -4.14 1.68
N VAL A 48 6.57 -3.04 1.42
CA VAL A 48 6.21 -2.14 0.31
C VAL A 48 6.82 -2.70 -0.98
N PRO A 49 6.03 -2.86 -2.06
CA PRO A 49 6.54 -3.34 -3.34
C PRO A 49 7.68 -2.47 -3.85
N VAL A 50 8.74 -3.10 -4.34
CA VAL A 50 9.82 -2.48 -5.10
C VAL A 50 9.81 -3.10 -6.48
N TYR A 51 9.73 -2.23 -7.50
CA TYR A 51 9.67 -2.63 -8.90
C TYR A 51 11.09 -2.61 -9.45
N ASP A 52 11.52 -3.73 -10.03
CA ASP A 52 12.84 -3.84 -10.65
C ASP A 52 12.75 -3.60 -12.17
N GLU A 53 13.89 -3.31 -12.79
CA GLU A 53 13.99 -3.13 -14.24
C GLU A 53 13.67 -4.42 -15.00
N ASN A 54 13.06 -4.26 -16.17
CA ASN A 54 12.88 -5.33 -17.14
C ASN A 54 13.30 -4.79 -18.52
N PRO A 55 14.30 -5.38 -19.20
CA PRO A 55 14.79 -4.88 -20.49
C PRO A 55 13.70 -4.68 -21.56
N LYS A 56 12.59 -5.42 -21.47
CA LYS A 56 11.47 -5.35 -22.42
C LYS A 56 10.52 -4.17 -22.17
N TYR A 57 10.52 -3.60 -20.97
CA TYR A 57 9.53 -2.60 -20.54
C TYR A 57 10.19 -1.34 -20.00
N THR A 58 9.53 -0.19 -20.20
CA THR A 58 9.98 1.05 -19.55
C THR A 58 9.85 0.88 -18.04
N TYR A 59 10.91 1.23 -17.30
CA TYR A 59 10.87 1.23 -15.85
C TYR A 59 9.79 2.20 -15.33
N VAL A 60 8.99 1.75 -14.36
CA VAL A 60 8.01 2.57 -13.66
C VAL A 60 7.93 2.09 -12.21
N ASP A 61 8.14 3.00 -11.24
CA ASP A 61 7.75 2.73 -9.86
C ASP A 61 6.23 2.91 -9.70
N PHE A 62 5.50 1.80 -9.68
CA PHE A 62 4.04 1.85 -9.63
C PHE A 62 3.50 2.35 -8.26
N ASN A 63 4.32 2.46 -7.21
CA ASN A 63 3.90 3.12 -5.97
C ASN A 63 3.48 4.59 -6.22
N GLU A 64 4.02 5.23 -7.26
CA GLU A 64 3.71 6.62 -7.64
C GLU A 64 2.35 6.77 -8.32
N LEU A 65 1.84 5.68 -8.91
CA LEU A 65 0.63 5.67 -9.74
C LEU A 65 -0.54 4.89 -9.14
N GLN A 66 -0.30 4.09 -8.10
CA GLN A 66 -1.27 3.18 -7.50
C GLN A 66 -2.59 3.86 -7.10
N PHE A 67 -2.52 5.09 -6.59
CA PHE A 67 -3.70 5.82 -6.15
C PHE A 67 -4.27 6.68 -7.27
N THR A 68 -5.53 6.43 -7.62
CA THR A 68 -6.31 7.25 -8.56
C THR A 68 -6.98 8.38 -7.80
N VAL A 69 -6.85 9.61 -8.29
CA VAL A 69 -7.42 10.80 -7.67
C VAL A 69 -8.33 11.50 -8.68
N CYS A 70 -9.57 11.76 -8.29
CA CYS A 70 -10.45 12.62 -9.07
C CYS A 70 -9.98 14.08 -8.98
N PRO A 71 -9.65 14.75 -10.11
CA PRO A 71 -9.12 16.11 -10.06
C PRO A 71 -10.14 17.16 -9.60
N VAL A 72 -11.44 16.85 -9.68
CA VAL A 72 -12.52 17.77 -9.32
C VAL A 72 -12.75 17.77 -7.80
N CYS A 73 -13.05 16.60 -7.23
CA CYS A 73 -13.49 16.46 -5.84
C CYS A 73 -12.46 15.77 -4.92
N PHE A 74 -11.28 15.44 -5.45
CA PHE A 74 -10.17 14.80 -4.73
C PHE A 74 -10.51 13.42 -4.17
N PHE A 75 -11.64 12.83 -4.57
CA PHE A 75 -11.98 11.45 -4.24
C PHE A 75 -10.86 10.52 -4.69
N ASN A 76 -10.46 9.60 -3.81
CA ASN A 76 -9.33 8.72 -4.00
C ASN A 76 -9.78 7.25 -4.07
N GLY A 77 -9.13 6.47 -4.92
CA GLY A 77 -9.28 5.01 -4.92
C GLY A 77 -7.95 4.32 -5.22
N ALA A 78 -7.75 3.17 -4.58
CA ALA A 78 -6.58 2.32 -4.80
C ALA A 78 -6.87 1.20 -5.81
N ASN A 79 -8.15 0.91 -6.03
CA ASN A 79 -8.60 -0.11 -6.97
C ASN A 79 -9.49 0.53 -8.03
N ARG A 80 -9.49 -0.07 -9.23
CA ARG A 80 -10.41 0.36 -10.30
C ARG A 80 -11.89 0.26 -9.87
N SER A 81 -12.24 -0.70 -9.00
CA SER A 81 -13.60 -0.87 -8.48
C SER A 81 -14.03 0.25 -7.53
N ASP A 82 -13.12 1.12 -7.07
CA ASP A 82 -13.50 2.32 -6.32
C ASP A 82 -14.22 3.36 -7.22
N PHE A 83 -14.17 3.20 -8.56
CA PHE A 83 -14.76 4.10 -9.54
C PHE A 83 -15.83 3.41 -10.39
N HIS A 84 -16.67 4.22 -11.05
CA HIS A 84 -17.54 3.74 -12.12
C HIS A 84 -16.70 3.47 -13.37
N PHE A 85 -16.94 2.35 -14.04
CA PHE A 85 -16.20 1.96 -15.23
C PHE A 85 -17.16 1.71 -16.39
N HIS A 86 -16.88 2.37 -17.52
CA HIS A 86 -17.64 2.22 -18.76
C HIS A 86 -16.69 1.65 -19.81
N GLY A 87 -16.76 0.34 -20.05
CA GLY A 87 -15.90 -0.33 -21.02
C GLY A 87 -16.65 -1.29 -21.92
N SER A 88 -15.93 -1.90 -22.85
CA SER A 88 -16.48 -2.85 -23.83
C SER A 88 -17.16 -4.08 -23.21
N LEU A 89 -16.84 -4.39 -21.96
CA LEU A 89 -17.42 -5.49 -21.17
C LEU A 89 -18.64 -5.06 -20.33
N GLY A 90 -19.17 -3.85 -20.56
CA GLY A 90 -20.34 -3.30 -19.89
C GLY A 90 -20.01 -2.24 -18.84
N GLU A 91 -21.07 -1.62 -18.32
CA GLU A 91 -21.01 -0.64 -17.24
C GLU A 91 -20.85 -1.35 -15.89
N LYS A 92 -19.89 -0.89 -15.08
CA LYS A 92 -19.68 -1.37 -13.72
C LYS A 92 -19.75 -0.20 -12.75
N HIS A 93 -20.62 -0.33 -11.75
CA HIS A 93 -20.70 0.66 -10.70
C HIS A 93 -19.61 0.48 -9.64
N SER A 94 -19.23 1.57 -8.99
CA SER A 94 -18.26 1.57 -7.90
C SER A 94 -18.75 0.67 -6.76
N THR A 95 -17.83 -0.09 -6.19
CA THR A 95 -18.06 -0.89 -4.98
C THR A 95 -17.74 -0.13 -3.71
N THR A 96 -17.45 1.18 -3.79
CA THR A 96 -17.21 2.01 -2.60
C THR A 96 -18.48 2.07 -1.76
N ASP A 97 -18.33 1.92 -0.45
CA ASP A 97 -19.45 2.01 0.49
C ASP A 97 -20.20 3.35 0.35
N LYS A 98 -21.54 3.29 0.30
CA LYS A 98 -22.38 4.47 0.09
C LYS A 98 -22.19 5.54 1.17
N LYS A 99 -21.89 5.16 2.42
CA LYS A 99 -21.62 6.13 3.50
C LYS A 99 -20.34 6.92 3.22
N VAL A 100 -19.33 6.27 2.65
CA VAL A 100 -18.07 6.93 2.26
C VAL A 100 -18.32 7.88 1.09
N VAL A 101 -19.06 7.44 0.06
CA VAL A 101 -19.43 8.30 -1.08
C VAL A 101 -20.22 9.53 -0.62
N ASN A 102 -21.25 9.33 0.19
CA ASN A 102 -22.10 10.40 0.70
C ASN A 102 -21.32 11.39 1.58
N TYR A 103 -20.47 10.88 2.48
CA TYR A 103 -19.59 11.73 3.28
C TYR A 103 -18.67 12.56 2.39
N TRP A 104 -18.05 11.95 1.38
CA TRP A 104 -17.15 12.67 0.48
C TRP A 104 -17.89 13.73 -0.34
N ALA A 105 -19.08 13.40 -0.87
CA ALA A 105 -19.92 14.33 -1.62
C ALA A 105 -20.31 15.56 -0.79
N ALA A 106 -20.60 15.38 0.50
CA ALA A 106 -20.94 16.48 1.39
C ALA A 106 -19.72 17.35 1.76
N ASN A 107 -18.50 16.80 1.73
CA ASN A 107 -17.31 17.43 2.32
C ASN A 107 -16.18 17.75 1.31
N TYR A 108 -16.31 17.44 0.02
CA TYR A 108 -15.19 17.54 -0.93
C TYR A 108 -14.54 18.93 -1.00
N LYS A 109 -15.31 20.02 -0.80
CA LYS A 109 -14.77 21.38 -0.77
C LYS A 109 -13.80 21.56 0.40
N GLN A 110 -14.22 21.15 1.60
CA GLN A 110 -13.37 21.19 2.80
C GLN A 110 -12.14 20.29 2.63
N ILE A 111 -12.31 19.07 2.11
CA ILE A 111 -11.22 18.13 1.84
C ILE A 111 -10.21 18.78 0.87
N LYS A 112 -10.68 19.40 -0.22
CA LYS A 112 -9.80 20.08 -1.17
C LYS A 112 -9.04 21.24 -0.51
N THR A 113 -9.71 22.07 0.29
CA THR A 113 -9.05 23.15 1.04
C THR A 113 -8.03 22.63 2.03
N GLN A 114 -8.32 21.53 2.73
CA GLN A 114 -7.43 20.94 3.73
C GLN A 114 -6.18 20.33 3.08
N PHE A 115 -6.34 19.61 1.98
CA PHE A 115 -5.27 18.80 1.42
C PHE A 115 -4.53 19.47 0.24
N ASN A 116 -5.16 20.34 -0.53
CA ASN A 116 -4.54 21.01 -1.69
C ASN A 116 -3.76 22.28 -1.32
N GLN A 117 -2.96 22.25 -0.24
CA GLN A 117 -2.24 23.43 0.26
C GLN A 117 -1.25 24.02 -0.76
N LYS A 118 -0.79 23.20 -1.71
CA LYS A 118 0.14 23.59 -2.78
C LYS A 118 -0.56 23.96 -4.09
N GLU A 119 -1.89 24.09 -4.07
CA GLU A 119 -2.70 24.48 -5.21
C GLU A 119 -2.42 23.66 -6.49
N LEU A 120 -2.29 22.33 -6.33
CA LEU A 120 -2.03 21.44 -7.45
C LEU A 120 -3.16 21.54 -8.48
N SER A 121 -2.77 21.66 -9.75
CA SER A 121 -3.69 21.64 -10.88
C SER A 121 -4.25 20.23 -11.10
N PRO A 122 -5.41 20.09 -11.78
CA PRO A 122 -5.95 18.80 -12.22
C PRO A 122 -4.92 17.87 -12.88
N ASP A 123 -4.03 18.45 -13.69
CA ASP A 123 -3.04 17.72 -14.47
C ASP A 123 -1.90 17.15 -13.63
N ALA A 124 -1.72 17.63 -12.39
CA ALA A 124 -0.71 17.12 -11.47
C ALA A 124 -0.90 15.63 -11.12
N PHE A 125 -2.11 15.09 -11.28
CA PHE A 125 -2.42 13.67 -11.03
C PHE A 125 -2.20 12.77 -12.26
N GLN A 126 -1.82 13.33 -13.41
CA GLN A 126 -1.45 12.58 -14.61
C GLN A 126 0.02 12.13 -14.53
N HIS A 127 0.37 11.03 -15.20
CA HIS A 127 1.75 10.56 -15.31
C HIS A 127 2.53 11.38 -16.35
N PRO A 128 3.76 11.85 -16.04
CA PRO A 128 4.47 11.73 -14.77
C PRO A 128 3.93 12.67 -13.69
N ARG A 129 3.77 12.16 -12.47
CA ARG A 129 3.28 12.94 -11.33
C ARG A 129 4.44 13.64 -10.63
N SER A 130 4.19 14.84 -10.11
CA SER A 130 5.12 15.46 -9.18
C SER A 130 5.13 14.73 -7.83
N GLU A 131 6.23 14.84 -7.09
CA GLU A 131 6.35 14.30 -5.74
C GLU A 131 5.19 14.75 -4.84
N ASP A 132 4.77 16.00 -4.96
CA ASP A 132 3.65 16.57 -4.21
C ASP A 132 2.31 15.90 -4.54
N ALA A 133 2.05 15.63 -5.82
CA ALA A 133 0.84 14.92 -6.22
C ALA A 133 0.83 13.46 -5.74
N ILE A 134 2.01 12.82 -5.73
CA ILE A 134 2.19 11.46 -5.24
C ILE A 134 1.91 11.41 -3.73
N ILE A 135 2.57 12.26 -2.95
CA ILE A 135 2.37 12.35 -1.49
C ILE A 135 0.92 12.70 -1.14
N LEU A 136 0.33 13.67 -1.85
CA LEU A 136 -1.08 14.03 -1.69
C LEU A 136 -2.01 12.84 -1.96
N SER A 137 -1.75 12.06 -3.01
CA SER A 137 -2.59 10.91 -3.36
C SER A 137 -2.62 9.84 -2.25
N VAL A 138 -1.50 9.60 -1.56
CA VAL A 138 -1.46 8.69 -0.41
C VAL A 138 -2.17 9.29 0.82
N ASN A 139 -1.97 10.59 1.07
CA ASN A 139 -2.67 11.29 2.16
C ASN A 139 -4.19 11.25 2.01
N LEU A 140 -4.71 11.46 0.79
CA LEU A 140 -6.15 11.31 0.49
C LEU A 140 -6.62 9.87 0.71
N ALA A 141 -5.79 8.87 0.39
CA ALA A 141 -6.10 7.47 0.66
C ALA A 141 -6.17 7.17 2.17
N ILE A 142 -5.25 7.70 2.98
CA ILE A 142 -5.29 7.58 4.45
C ILE A 142 -6.57 8.23 5.00
N TYR A 143 -6.93 9.40 4.48
CA TYR A 143 -8.16 10.08 4.88
C TYR A 143 -9.41 9.28 4.52
N LYS A 144 -9.48 8.72 3.29
CA LYS A 144 -10.55 7.79 2.89
C LYS A 144 -10.64 6.59 3.82
N SER A 145 -9.51 5.99 4.21
CA SER A 145 -9.49 4.90 5.19
C SER A 145 -10.09 5.29 6.54
N THR A 146 -9.87 6.53 6.98
CA THR A 146 -10.45 7.00 8.25
C THR A 146 -11.98 7.06 8.16
N ILE A 147 -12.53 7.52 7.04
CA ILE A 147 -13.97 7.50 6.78
C ILE A 147 -14.50 6.07 6.67
N GLU A 148 -13.78 5.19 5.96
CA GLU A 148 -14.11 3.77 5.81
C GLU A 148 -14.16 3.03 7.17
N ILE A 149 -13.28 3.36 8.12
CA ILE A 149 -13.31 2.82 9.50
C ILE A 149 -14.59 3.23 10.22
N HIS A 150 -14.97 4.51 10.17
CA HIS A 150 -16.24 4.98 10.76
C HIS A 150 -17.46 4.35 10.09
N ALA A 151 -17.37 4.07 8.78
CA ALA A 151 -18.39 3.35 8.04
C ALA A 151 -18.41 1.83 8.31
N LYS A 152 -17.45 1.30 9.09
CA LYS A 152 -17.26 -0.12 9.41
C LYS A 152 -16.97 -0.99 8.17
N VAL A 153 -16.23 -0.44 7.20
CA VAL A 153 -15.78 -1.20 6.03
C VAL A 153 -14.71 -2.21 6.47
N PRO A 154 -14.84 -3.51 6.14
CA PRO A 154 -13.90 -4.55 6.55
C PRO A 154 -12.45 -4.30 6.10
N PHE A 155 -11.50 -4.80 6.90
CA PHE A 155 -10.05 -4.75 6.66
C PHE A 155 -9.46 -3.34 6.50
N THR A 156 -10.20 -2.29 6.86
CA THR A 156 -9.76 -0.91 6.61
C THR A 156 -8.58 -0.50 7.48
N LEU A 157 -8.49 -0.99 8.72
CA LEU A 157 -7.35 -0.73 9.61
C LEU A 157 -6.04 -1.23 8.97
N ILE A 158 -6.01 -2.47 8.47
CA ILE A 158 -4.85 -3.02 7.74
C ILE A 158 -4.51 -2.14 6.52
N LYS A 159 -5.52 -1.77 5.72
CA LYS A 159 -5.32 -0.88 4.56
C LYS A 159 -4.71 0.46 4.97
N ARG A 160 -5.15 1.05 6.09
CA ARG A 160 -4.66 2.34 6.56
C ARG A 160 -3.23 2.24 7.08
N ALA A 161 -2.91 1.19 7.83
CA ALA A 161 -1.54 0.88 8.25
C ALA A 161 -0.58 0.78 7.06
N HIS A 162 -0.95 0.01 6.02
CA HIS A 162 -0.12 -0.12 4.81
C HIS A 162 0.04 1.22 4.07
N ARG A 163 -0.96 2.11 4.13
CA ARG A 163 -0.87 3.46 3.54
C ARG A 163 0.07 4.37 4.34
N TYR A 164 0.05 4.32 5.68
CA TYR A 164 1.03 5.03 6.51
C TYR A 164 2.47 4.58 6.23
N ILE A 165 2.68 3.26 6.17
CA ILE A 165 3.98 2.66 5.86
C ILE A 165 4.45 3.07 4.46
N ARG A 166 3.58 3.00 3.45
CA ARG A 166 3.90 3.45 2.09
C ARG A 166 4.26 4.93 2.04
N LEU A 167 3.50 5.78 2.74
CA LEU A 167 3.81 7.21 2.82
C LEU A 167 5.18 7.45 3.46
N PHE A 168 5.51 6.73 4.52
CA PHE A 168 6.84 6.79 5.14
C PHE A 168 7.95 6.40 4.15
N CYS A 169 7.77 5.32 3.39
CA CYS A 169 8.75 4.87 2.41
C CYS A 169 8.93 5.87 1.26
N LEU A 170 7.84 6.43 0.73
CA LEU A 170 7.89 7.45 -0.33
C LEU A 170 8.58 8.74 0.15
N ARG A 171 8.34 9.16 1.40
CA ARG A 171 9.02 10.32 1.96
C ARG A 171 10.53 10.11 2.04
N GLN A 172 10.98 8.92 2.43
CA GLN A 172 12.41 8.60 2.40
C GLN A 172 12.96 8.58 0.98
N LYS A 173 12.25 7.96 0.03
CA LYS A 173 12.63 7.93 -1.40
C LYS A 173 12.90 9.34 -1.94
N TYR A 174 12.06 10.30 -1.60
CA TYR A 174 12.20 11.70 -2.04
C TYR A 174 13.05 12.57 -1.10
N ASN A 175 13.81 11.97 -0.17
CA ASN A 175 14.64 12.70 0.80
C ASN A 175 13.88 13.77 1.60
N LEU A 176 12.59 13.55 1.83
CA LEU A 176 11.76 14.40 2.69
C LEU A 176 12.00 14.03 4.15
N ALA A 177 11.73 14.98 5.05
CA ALA A 177 11.85 14.76 6.49
C ALA A 177 11.13 13.46 6.92
N ALA A 178 11.89 12.54 7.51
CA ALA A 178 11.41 11.27 8.00
C ALA A 178 10.35 11.51 9.08
N ASP A 179 9.17 10.94 8.88
CA ASP A 179 8.05 11.12 9.79
C ASP A 179 7.73 9.78 10.47
N THR A 180 8.40 9.53 11.59
CA THR A 180 8.19 8.31 12.39
C THR A 180 6.81 8.27 13.04
N ILE A 181 6.06 9.37 13.07
CA ILE A 181 4.66 9.40 13.52
C ILE A 181 3.79 8.54 12.60
N LEU A 182 4.11 8.47 11.31
CA LEU A 182 3.41 7.58 10.37
C LEU A 182 3.55 6.11 10.80
N LEU A 183 4.75 5.69 11.19
CA LEU A 183 4.98 4.33 11.66
C LEU A 183 4.29 4.06 13.00
N LYS A 184 4.27 5.03 13.92
CA LYS A 184 3.51 4.91 15.18
C LYS A 184 2.02 4.72 14.92
N LYS A 185 1.42 5.49 14.01
CA LYS A 185 0.01 5.31 13.59
C LYS A 185 -0.23 3.97 12.89
N ALA A 186 0.75 3.49 12.11
CA ALA A 186 0.67 2.15 11.51
C ALA A 186 0.66 1.06 12.58
N ILE A 187 1.55 1.16 13.59
CA ILE A 187 1.59 0.25 14.73
C ILE A 187 0.23 0.25 15.45
N GLU A 188 -0.33 1.41 15.78
CA GLU A 188 -1.65 1.52 16.43
C GLU A 188 -2.75 0.77 15.66
N ASP A 189 -2.84 0.98 14.34
CA ASP A 189 -3.82 0.30 13.50
C ASP A 189 -3.57 -1.23 13.42
N LEU A 190 -2.31 -1.66 13.37
CA LEU A 190 -1.93 -3.08 13.31
C LEU A 190 -2.16 -3.81 14.65
N GLU A 191 -1.87 -3.16 15.78
CA GLU A 191 -2.14 -3.70 17.11
C GLU A 191 -3.64 -3.86 17.34
N GLU A 192 -4.45 -2.90 16.87
CA GLU A 192 -5.91 -3.02 16.93
C GLU A 192 -6.43 -4.16 16.05
N VAL A 193 -5.86 -4.36 14.86
CA VAL A 193 -6.18 -5.52 14.01
C VAL A 193 -5.84 -6.82 14.73
N PHE A 194 -4.64 -6.91 15.31
CA PHE A 194 -4.20 -8.09 16.04
C PHE A 194 -5.11 -8.38 17.24
N ARG A 195 -5.45 -7.35 18.03
CA ARG A 195 -6.34 -7.45 19.19
C ARG A 195 -7.76 -7.91 18.83
N LEU A 196 -8.26 -7.52 17.65
CA LEU A 196 -9.58 -7.89 17.15
C LEU A 196 -9.58 -9.22 16.39
N SER A 197 -8.42 -9.83 16.14
CA SER A 197 -8.29 -11.08 15.41
C SER A 197 -8.33 -12.30 16.34
N ASP A 198 -8.84 -13.41 15.83
CA ASP A 198 -8.73 -14.72 16.44
C ASP A 198 -7.39 -15.36 16.07
N PHE A 199 -6.28 -14.65 16.31
CA PHE A 199 -4.95 -15.10 15.95
C PHE A 199 -4.64 -16.47 16.56
N PRO A 200 -4.09 -17.46 15.81
CA PRO A 200 -3.44 -17.36 14.49
C PRO A 200 -4.24 -17.97 13.32
N GLU A 201 -5.54 -17.69 13.21
CA GLU A 201 -6.41 -18.33 12.20
C GLU A 201 -6.16 -17.90 10.74
N LYS A 202 -5.64 -16.71 10.48
CA LYS A 202 -5.48 -16.17 9.11
C LYS A 202 -4.03 -15.88 8.78
N ILE A 203 -3.61 -16.27 7.58
CA ILE A 203 -2.22 -16.10 7.10
C ILE A 203 -1.74 -14.65 7.15
N TYR A 204 -2.61 -13.68 6.86
CA TYR A 204 -2.23 -12.25 6.89
C TYR A 204 -1.84 -11.77 8.29
N GLU A 205 -2.24 -12.47 9.35
CA GLU A 205 -1.96 -12.03 10.72
C GLU A 205 -0.48 -12.20 11.08
N PHE A 206 0.21 -13.16 10.46
CA PHE A 206 1.66 -13.30 10.58
C PHE A 206 2.40 -12.10 9.95
N GLU A 207 1.89 -11.59 8.83
CA GLU A 207 2.38 -10.34 8.22
C GLU A 207 2.10 -9.14 9.13
N VAL A 208 0.89 -9.06 9.72
CA VAL A 208 0.55 -8.01 10.69
C VAL A 208 1.54 -7.98 11.85
N LEU A 209 1.86 -9.13 12.45
CA LEU A 209 2.87 -9.21 13.50
C LEU A 209 4.26 -8.77 13.02
N TYR A 210 4.68 -9.23 11.83
CA TYR A 210 5.94 -8.79 11.25
C TYR A 210 6.00 -7.26 11.05
N LEU A 211 4.92 -6.67 10.55
CA LEU A 211 4.82 -5.23 10.33
C LEU A 211 4.87 -4.43 11.64
N ILE A 212 4.25 -4.94 12.72
CA ILE A 212 4.39 -4.34 14.06
C ILE A 212 5.87 -4.37 14.49
N ILE A 213 6.55 -5.50 14.32
CA ILE A 213 7.97 -5.66 14.70
C ILE A 213 8.86 -4.69 13.94
N VAL A 214 8.82 -4.67 12.60
CA VAL A 214 9.70 -3.80 11.79
C VAL A 214 9.42 -2.32 12.03
N CYS A 215 8.15 -1.93 12.19
CA CYS A 215 7.81 -0.54 12.52
C CYS A 215 8.31 -0.17 13.92
N SER A 216 8.13 -1.05 14.91
CA SER A 216 8.58 -0.82 16.29
C SER A 216 10.10 -0.65 16.37
N LEU A 217 10.85 -1.51 15.69
CA LEU A 217 12.30 -1.38 15.56
C LEU A 217 12.70 -0.04 14.92
N LYS A 218 12.03 0.35 13.83
CA LYS A 218 12.35 1.62 13.14
C LYS A 218 12.07 2.86 14.00
N VAL A 219 11.07 2.82 14.87
CA VAL A 219 10.78 3.93 15.80
C VAL A 219 11.59 3.85 17.10
N GLY A 220 12.45 2.84 17.27
CA GLY A 220 13.32 2.66 18.43
C GLY A 220 12.66 1.94 19.61
N ASP A 221 11.50 1.32 19.43
CA ASP A 221 10.80 0.54 20.45
C ASP A 221 11.18 -0.94 20.36
N GLU A 222 12.41 -1.24 20.81
CA GLU A 222 12.94 -2.62 20.80
C GLU A 222 12.20 -3.55 21.76
N ALA A 223 11.67 -3.02 22.86
CA ALA A 223 10.91 -3.81 23.83
C ALA A 223 9.63 -4.37 23.20
N LYS A 224 8.83 -3.51 22.54
CA LYS A 224 7.64 -3.93 21.81
C LYS A 224 7.99 -4.93 20.69
N ALA A 225 9.04 -4.65 19.93
CA ALA A 225 9.48 -5.56 18.88
C ALA A 225 9.83 -6.95 19.43
N ALA A 226 10.55 -7.04 20.56
CA ALA A 226 10.88 -8.30 21.21
C ALA A 226 9.64 -9.07 21.68
N ASP A 227 8.65 -8.37 22.24
CA ASP A 227 7.40 -9.00 22.69
C ASP A 227 6.65 -9.67 21.53
N TYR A 228 6.51 -8.99 20.39
CA TYR A 228 5.84 -9.56 19.22
C TYR A 228 6.67 -10.66 18.51
N ILE A 229 8.01 -10.61 18.57
CA ILE A 229 8.86 -11.73 18.12
C ILE A 229 8.57 -12.97 18.98
N LYS A 230 8.45 -12.80 20.30
CA LYS A 230 8.12 -13.89 21.22
C LYS A 230 6.75 -14.50 20.91
N VAL A 231 5.75 -13.68 20.58
CA VAL A 231 4.44 -14.17 20.12
C VAL A 231 4.61 -15.06 18.88
N LEU A 232 5.32 -14.60 17.84
CA LEU A 232 5.58 -15.42 16.65
C LEU A 232 6.33 -16.73 16.97
N ASP A 233 7.27 -16.71 17.93
CA ASP A 233 8.01 -17.90 18.33
C ASP A 233 7.13 -18.97 18.98
N VAL A 234 6.27 -18.55 19.92
CA VAL A 234 5.31 -19.45 20.59
C VAL A 234 4.34 -20.02 19.57
N THR A 235 3.74 -19.15 18.75
CA THR A 235 2.76 -19.57 17.73
C THR A 235 3.37 -20.52 16.70
N ARG A 236 4.61 -20.28 16.25
CA ARG A 236 5.31 -21.21 15.36
C ARG A 236 5.48 -22.58 16.01
N ALA A 237 5.82 -22.63 17.29
CA ALA A 237 5.99 -23.90 18.01
C ALA A 237 4.67 -24.66 18.14
N GLU A 238 3.57 -23.96 18.44
CA GLU A 238 2.21 -24.53 18.53
C GLU A 238 1.75 -25.09 17.17
N ILE A 239 1.83 -24.29 16.11
CA ILE A 239 1.46 -24.69 14.75
C ILE A 239 2.35 -25.85 14.26
N ALA A 240 3.63 -25.91 14.66
CA ALA A 240 4.50 -27.03 14.32
C ALA A 240 4.07 -28.35 14.99
N GLN A 241 3.47 -28.30 16.19
CA GLN A 241 2.87 -29.49 16.81
C GLN A 241 1.57 -29.87 16.10
N GLU A 242 0.72 -28.88 15.79
CA GLU A 242 -0.54 -29.10 15.07
C GLU A 242 -0.28 -29.71 13.68
N ALA A 243 0.75 -29.25 12.96
CA ALA A 243 1.11 -29.73 11.63
C ALA A 243 1.45 -31.23 11.57
N LYS A 244 1.79 -31.85 12.71
CA LYS A 244 2.02 -33.31 12.79
C LYS A 244 0.75 -34.12 12.57
N THR A 245 -0.41 -33.55 12.92
CA THR A 245 -1.72 -34.21 12.82
C THR A 245 -2.67 -33.52 11.85
N ASN A 246 -2.43 -32.23 11.53
CA ASN A 246 -3.19 -31.44 10.57
C ASN A 246 -2.27 -30.90 9.46
N PRO A 247 -2.22 -31.54 8.28
CA PRO A 247 -1.42 -31.06 7.15
C PRO A 247 -1.82 -29.67 6.61
N ARG A 248 -2.99 -29.14 7.02
CA ARG A 248 -3.45 -27.80 6.62
C ARG A 248 -2.98 -26.69 7.57
N ALA A 249 -2.31 -27.02 8.66
CA ALA A 249 -1.75 -26.04 9.57
C ALA A 249 -0.76 -25.12 8.80
N PRO A 250 -0.80 -23.79 8.98
CA PRO A 250 -0.06 -22.84 8.16
C PRO A 250 1.42 -22.73 8.59
N LEU A 251 2.10 -23.87 8.76
CA LEU A 251 3.47 -23.94 9.27
C LEU A 251 4.47 -23.21 8.38
N THR A 252 4.28 -23.28 7.05
CA THR A 252 5.15 -22.61 6.08
C THR A 252 5.09 -21.09 6.21
N ASP A 253 3.88 -20.54 6.36
CA ASP A 253 3.65 -19.10 6.47
C ASP A 253 4.20 -18.54 7.79
N VAL A 254 3.86 -19.16 8.93
CA VAL A 254 4.39 -18.70 10.23
C VAL A 254 5.91 -18.82 10.29
N THR A 255 6.50 -19.86 9.68
CA THR A 255 7.96 -20.02 9.63
C THR A 255 8.62 -18.93 8.79
N LYS A 256 8.05 -18.59 7.63
CA LYS A 256 8.54 -17.49 6.77
C LYS A 256 8.62 -16.17 7.56
N TRP A 257 7.53 -15.78 8.21
CA TRP A 257 7.47 -14.49 8.92
C TRP A 257 8.31 -14.48 10.20
N ASN A 258 8.36 -15.59 10.94
CA ASN A 258 9.23 -15.74 12.10
C ASN A 258 10.71 -15.61 11.74
N THR A 259 11.15 -16.29 10.67
CA THR A 259 12.54 -16.19 10.19
C THR A 259 12.86 -14.76 9.77
N LYS A 260 11.98 -14.12 8.99
CA LYS A 260 12.18 -12.73 8.55
C LYS A 260 12.28 -11.76 9.74
N ALA A 261 11.45 -11.93 10.77
CA ALA A 261 11.51 -11.12 11.98
C ALA A 261 12.83 -11.31 12.76
N LYS A 262 13.31 -12.55 12.87
CA LYS A 262 14.58 -12.86 13.55
C LYS A 262 15.79 -12.32 12.80
N GLU A 263 15.82 -12.48 11.49
CA GLU A 263 16.89 -11.93 10.65
C GLU A 263 16.94 -10.40 10.78
N LEU A 264 15.78 -9.74 10.72
CA LEU A 264 15.70 -8.30 10.95
C LEU A 264 16.19 -7.92 12.36
N TRP A 265 15.79 -8.65 13.40
CA TRP A 265 16.23 -8.40 14.76
C TRP A 265 17.75 -8.46 14.90
N GLN A 266 18.40 -9.47 14.33
CA GLN A 266 19.87 -9.59 14.41
C GLN A 266 20.59 -8.45 13.69
N ASN A 267 20.03 -7.97 12.57
CA ASN A 267 20.65 -6.94 11.76
C ASN A 267 20.11 -5.52 12.02
N ARG A 268 19.30 -5.31 13.06
CA ARG A 268 18.57 -4.05 13.31
C ARG A 268 19.46 -2.82 13.46
N HIS A 269 20.72 -3.00 13.86
CA HIS A 269 21.69 -1.90 13.99
C HIS A 269 22.49 -1.63 12.72
N ASP A 270 22.37 -2.46 11.68
CA ASP A 270 22.99 -2.21 10.38
C ASP A 270 22.17 -1.17 9.60
N PRO A 271 22.75 0.01 9.28
CA PRO A 271 22.06 1.02 8.49
C PRO A 271 21.56 0.51 7.13
N LYS A 272 22.24 -0.47 6.52
CA LYS A 272 21.88 -1.00 5.20
C LYS A 272 20.54 -1.71 5.18
N VAL A 273 20.15 -2.34 6.30
CA VAL A 273 18.84 -3.01 6.41
C VAL A 273 17.69 -2.01 6.26
N TRP A 274 17.93 -0.76 6.62
CA TRP A 274 16.94 0.31 6.55
C TRP A 274 16.95 1.07 5.22
N ASP A 275 17.82 0.70 4.29
CA ASP A 275 17.83 1.23 2.93
C ASP A 275 16.65 0.63 2.15
N LEU A 276 15.68 1.49 1.81
CA LEU A 276 14.44 1.07 1.16
C LEU A 276 14.56 0.89 -0.35
N ILE A 277 15.71 1.26 -0.92
CA ILE A 277 15.97 1.21 -2.36
C ILE A 277 16.62 -0.13 -2.75
N GLN A 278 17.26 -0.82 -1.80
CA GLN A 278 17.85 -2.16 -1.98
C GLN A 278 16.81 -3.26 -2.00
#